data_AF-A0A2H0WDC5-F1
#
_entry.id   AF-A0A2H0WDC5-F1
#
_cell.length_a   1.000
_cell.length_b   1.000
_cell.length_c   1.000
_cell.angle_alpha   90.00
_cell.angle_beta   90.00
_cell.angle_gamma   90.00
#
_symmetry.space_group_name_H-M   'P 1'
#
loop_
_entity.id
_entity.type
_entity.pdbx_description
1 polymer ?
#
loop_
_entity_poly.entity_id
_entity_poly.type
_entity_poly.pdbx_seq_one_letter_code
_entity_poly.pdbx_strand_id
1 'polypeptide(L)'
;MAFVFAFFIYIVAIHPGIDLKENIHAPVVETQSAADEDVDVSKVAEPWVANDDMVKHGKKLFAQNCAMCHGAEGKGDGPAGQALNPPPRNLVEGPWKKGGGFVGWYTVVTEGLPGTSMAAYGHLKSVDRWALVQFIDSITNAKVKEDPKKVAEFAKSAK
;
A
#
# COMPACT_ATOMS: atom_id res chain seq x y z
N MET A 1 -49.47 27.84 0.56
CA MET A 1 -48.33 28.12 -0.35
C MET A 1 -47.83 29.57 -0.32
N ALA A 2 -48.34 30.48 0.54
CA ALA A 2 -47.77 31.84 0.71
C ALA A 2 -46.77 31.95 1.89
N PHE A 3 -46.81 31.01 2.85
CA PHE A 3 -45.98 31.07 4.06
C PHE A 3 -44.50 30.66 3.85
N VAL A 4 -44.22 29.81 2.85
CA VAL A 4 -42.85 29.32 2.56
C VAL A 4 -42.03 30.39 1.82
N PHE A 5 -42.66 31.16 0.93
CA PHE A 5 -42.00 32.25 0.21
C PHE A 5 -41.72 33.46 1.11
N ALA A 6 -42.61 33.76 2.07
CA ALA A 6 -42.39 34.85 3.02
C ALA A 6 -41.21 34.59 3.96
N PHE A 7 -40.99 33.34 4.38
CA PHE A 7 -39.86 32.97 5.23
C PHE A 7 -38.52 33.07 4.47
N PHE A 8 -38.50 32.69 3.19
CA PHE A 8 -37.31 32.79 2.34
C PHE A 8 -36.92 34.25 2.07
N ILE A 9 -37.90 35.14 1.83
CA ILE A 9 -37.65 36.58 1.65
C ILE A 9 -37.22 37.24 2.96
N TYR A 10 -37.79 36.84 4.11
CA TYR A 10 -37.39 37.33 5.43
C TYR A 10 -35.92 37.01 5.74
N ILE A 11 -35.46 35.79 5.44
CA ILE A 11 -34.05 35.40 5.67
C ILE A 11 -33.10 36.24 4.80
N VAL A 12 -33.44 36.47 3.53
CA VAL A 12 -32.57 37.18 2.58
C VAL A 12 -32.53 38.69 2.81
N ALA A 13 -33.63 39.29 3.29
CA ALA A 13 -33.73 40.74 3.48
C ALA A 13 -33.24 41.24 4.84
N ILE A 14 -33.25 40.40 5.89
CA ILE A 14 -32.89 40.82 7.26
C ILE A 14 -31.48 40.38 7.67
N HIS A 15 -30.90 39.36 7.04
CA HIS A 15 -29.50 39.03 7.22
C HIS A 15 -28.69 39.57 6.04
N PRO A 16 -28.04 40.75 6.13
CA PRO A 16 -26.94 41.06 5.22
C PRO A 16 -25.98 39.88 5.29
N GLY A 17 -25.65 39.34 4.11
CA GLY A 17 -25.05 38.02 3.92
C GLY A 17 -24.06 37.63 5.02
N ILE A 18 -24.22 36.42 5.54
CA ILE A 18 -23.24 35.78 6.40
C ILE A 18 -21.93 35.74 5.62
N ASP A 19 -21.03 36.67 5.97
CA ASP A 19 -19.67 36.67 5.50
C ASP A 19 -19.01 35.45 6.15
N LEU A 20 -18.91 34.35 5.39
CA LEU A 20 -18.18 33.14 5.77
C LEU A 20 -16.67 33.42 5.72
N LYS A 21 -16.21 34.39 6.51
CA LYS A 21 -14.91 34.32 7.17
C LYS A 21 -15.04 33.39 8.36
N GLU A 22 -15.48 32.19 8.09
CA GLU A 22 -15.39 31.12 9.05
C GLU A 22 -13.91 30.77 9.11
N ASN A 23 -13.27 31.20 10.20
CA ASN A 23 -12.03 30.63 10.69
C ASN A 23 -12.28 29.15 10.98
N ILE A 24 -12.39 28.34 9.92
CA ILE A 24 -12.17 26.91 9.97
C ILE A 24 -10.66 26.78 10.27
N HIS A 25 -10.31 26.98 11.53
CA HIS A 25 -9.30 26.12 12.11
C HIS A 25 -9.98 24.76 12.10
N ALA A 26 -9.79 24.04 10.99
CA ALA A 26 -9.72 22.59 11.07
C ALA A 26 -8.87 22.30 12.31
N PRO A 27 -9.11 21.21 13.06
CA PRO A 27 -7.97 20.69 13.78
C PRO A 27 -6.88 20.62 12.72
N VAL A 28 -5.86 21.46 12.89
CA VAL A 28 -4.55 21.12 12.43
C VAL A 28 -4.34 19.84 13.22
N VAL A 29 -4.81 18.73 12.64
CA VAL A 29 -4.01 17.55 12.63
C VAL A 29 -2.73 18.14 12.12
N GLU A 30 -1.87 18.48 13.05
CA GLU A 30 -0.45 18.50 12.84
C GLU A 30 -0.18 17.09 12.33
N THR A 31 -0.49 16.87 11.05
CA THR A 31 0.37 16.15 10.18
C THR A 31 1.63 16.99 10.23
N GLN A 32 2.41 16.77 11.28
CA GLN A 32 3.80 16.44 11.11
C GLN A 32 3.82 15.27 10.12
N SER A 33 3.57 15.63 8.86
CA SER A 33 4.01 14.96 7.67
C SER A 33 5.51 14.97 7.85
N ALA A 34 6.00 13.93 8.52
CA ALA A 34 7.37 13.49 8.36
C ALA A 34 7.49 13.29 6.86
N ALA A 35 8.11 14.29 6.23
CA ALA A 35 8.13 14.51 4.82
C ALA A 35 8.49 13.22 4.08
N ASP A 36 7.48 12.65 3.43
CA ASP A 36 7.65 11.79 2.28
C ASP A 36 8.28 12.64 1.18
N GLU A 37 9.61 12.76 1.17
CA GLU A 37 10.29 12.90 -0.12
C GLU A 37 9.96 11.62 -0.90
N ASP A 38 9.18 11.75 -1.97
CA ASP A 38 8.87 10.65 -2.87
C ASP A 38 10.20 10.13 -3.43
N VAL A 39 10.69 9.02 -2.89
CA VAL A 39 12.00 8.51 -3.27
C VAL A 39 11.92 8.10 -4.74
N ASP A 40 12.76 8.71 -5.58
CA ASP A 40 12.89 8.35 -6.98
C ASP A 40 13.57 6.97 -7.12
N VAL A 41 12.78 5.92 -6.89
CA VAL A 41 13.23 4.53 -7.00
C VAL A 41 13.56 4.13 -8.44
N SER A 42 13.17 4.93 -9.44
CA SER A 42 13.38 4.61 -10.86
C SER A 42 14.87 4.55 -11.25
N LYS A 43 15.74 5.16 -10.43
CA LYS A 43 17.20 5.16 -10.60
C LYS A 43 17.92 4.06 -9.83
N VAL A 44 17.20 3.24 -9.05
CA VAL A 44 17.80 2.14 -8.30
C VAL A 44 18.19 1.04 -9.28
N ALA A 45 19.50 0.85 -9.48
CA ALA A 45 20.03 -0.11 -10.45
C ALA A 45 19.80 -1.57 -10.03
N GLU A 46 19.81 -1.85 -8.72
CA GLU A 46 19.65 -3.20 -8.15
C GLU A 46 18.55 -3.22 -7.08
N PRO A 47 17.27 -3.12 -7.46
CA PRO A 47 16.14 -3.00 -6.53
C PRO A 47 15.89 -4.27 -5.68
N TRP A 48 16.56 -5.38 -6.00
CA TRP A 48 16.52 -6.66 -5.27
C TRP A 48 17.56 -6.78 -4.15
N VAL A 49 18.41 -5.76 -3.96
CA VAL A 49 19.36 -5.69 -2.84
C VAL A 49 18.74 -4.86 -1.71
N ALA A 50 19.01 -5.23 -0.45
CA ALA A 50 18.50 -4.54 0.73
C ALA A 50 18.71 -3.01 0.62
N ASN A 51 17.61 -2.26 0.71
CA ASN A 51 17.57 -0.83 0.43
C ASN A 51 16.38 -0.19 1.18
N ASP A 52 16.68 0.74 2.09
CA ASP A 52 15.68 1.40 2.94
C ASP A 52 14.68 2.25 2.15
N ASP A 53 15.13 2.88 1.07
CA ASP A 53 14.26 3.68 0.22
C ASP A 53 13.26 2.80 -0.53
N MET A 54 13.71 1.62 -0.98
CA MET A 54 12.82 0.62 -1.58
C MET A 54 11.81 0.08 -0.56
N VAL A 55 12.21 -0.08 0.72
CA VAL A 55 11.29 -0.49 1.79
C VAL A 55 10.24 0.59 2.05
N LYS A 56 10.62 1.87 2.12
CA LYS A 56 9.68 2.99 2.31
C LYS A 56 8.70 3.10 1.15
N HIS A 57 9.19 3.06 -0.10
CA HIS A 57 8.34 3.07 -1.29
C HIS A 57 7.42 1.84 -1.34
N GLY A 58 7.96 0.67 -1.04
CA GLY A 58 7.22 -0.59 -0.94
C GLY A 58 6.10 -0.53 0.10
N LYS A 59 6.33 0.08 1.27
CA LYS A 59 5.31 0.27 2.30
C LYS A 59 4.13 1.12 1.80
N LYS A 60 4.41 2.20 1.07
CA LYS A 60 3.39 3.07 0.47
C LYS A 60 2.56 2.30 -0.57
N LEU A 61 3.22 1.57 -1.47
CA LEU A 61 2.55 0.71 -2.45
C LEU A 61 1.72 -0.40 -1.79
N PHE A 62 2.25 -1.02 -0.73
CA PHE A 62 1.56 -2.08 -0.01
C PHE A 62 0.26 -1.57 0.65
N ALA A 63 0.30 -0.39 1.26
CA ALA A 63 -0.88 0.24 1.84
C ALA A 63 -1.99 0.48 0.79
N GLN A 64 -1.60 0.83 -0.44
CA GLN A 64 -2.54 1.12 -1.53
C GLN A 64 -3.11 -0.15 -2.18
N ASN A 65 -2.31 -1.22 -2.29
CA ASN A 65 -2.64 -2.35 -3.16
C ASN A 65 -2.88 -3.66 -2.41
N CYS A 66 -2.32 -3.83 -1.22
CA CYS A 66 -2.22 -5.13 -0.55
C CYS A 66 -2.91 -5.15 0.81
N ALA A 67 -2.91 -4.03 1.54
CA ALA A 67 -3.38 -3.95 2.93
C ALA A 67 -4.87 -4.28 3.10
N MET A 68 -5.71 -4.08 2.08
CA MET A 68 -7.13 -4.44 2.16
C MET A 68 -7.36 -5.94 2.42
N CYS A 69 -6.46 -6.79 1.91
CA CYS A 69 -6.51 -8.24 2.09
C CYS A 69 -5.52 -8.70 3.15
N HIS A 70 -4.27 -8.21 3.12
CA HIS A 70 -3.21 -8.65 4.01
C HIS A 70 -3.14 -7.88 5.34
N GLY A 71 -3.95 -6.85 5.54
CA GLY A 71 -3.89 -5.98 6.72
C GLY A 71 -2.77 -4.96 6.62
N ALA A 72 -2.86 -3.85 7.38
CA ALA A 72 -1.86 -2.78 7.34
C ALA A 72 -0.46 -3.24 7.78
N GLU A 73 -0.40 -4.23 8.66
CA GLU A 73 0.84 -4.82 9.18
C GLU A 73 1.23 -6.12 8.46
N GLY A 74 0.49 -6.53 7.41
CA GLY A 74 0.76 -7.76 6.67
C GLY A 74 0.39 -9.05 7.39
N LYS A 75 -0.45 -9.00 8.44
CA LYS A 75 -0.82 -10.16 9.26
C LYS A 75 -1.88 -11.08 8.64
N GLY A 76 -2.40 -10.75 7.47
CA GLY A 76 -3.47 -11.51 6.80
C GLY A 76 -4.86 -11.24 7.36
N ASP A 77 -5.02 -10.16 8.13
CA ASP A 77 -6.23 -9.78 8.87
C ASP A 77 -6.99 -8.60 8.22
N GLY A 78 -6.66 -8.29 6.97
CA GLY A 78 -7.30 -7.21 6.22
C GLY A 78 -8.81 -7.41 6.08
N PRO A 79 -9.61 -6.33 6.06
CA PRO A 79 -11.07 -6.41 6.09
C PRO A 79 -11.66 -7.21 4.92
N ALA A 80 -11.05 -7.14 3.73
CA ALA A 80 -11.47 -7.96 2.59
C ALA A 80 -10.95 -9.40 2.70
N GLY A 81 -9.82 -9.62 3.38
CA GLY A 81 -9.13 -10.90 3.50
C GLY A 81 -9.89 -11.93 4.33
N GLN A 82 -10.61 -11.49 5.37
CA GLN A 82 -11.31 -12.37 6.31
C GLN A 82 -12.43 -13.21 5.66
N ALA A 83 -12.98 -12.74 4.52
CA ALA A 83 -14.03 -13.42 3.79
C ALA A 83 -13.51 -14.34 2.67
N LEU A 84 -12.19 -14.38 2.42
CA LEU A 84 -11.61 -15.16 1.33
C LEU A 84 -11.32 -16.60 1.74
N ASN A 85 -11.42 -17.51 0.78
CA ASN A 85 -11.05 -18.91 0.96
C ASN A 85 -10.13 -19.37 -0.19
N PRO A 86 -8.85 -19.68 0.08
CA PRO A 86 -8.19 -19.62 1.38
C PRO A 86 -8.00 -18.17 1.88
N PRO A 87 -7.86 -17.96 3.21
CA PRO A 87 -7.57 -16.63 3.75
C PRO A 87 -6.16 -16.17 3.34
N PRO A 88 -5.91 -14.86 3.27
CA PRO A 88 -4.58 -14.33 3.02
C PRO A 88 -3.57 -14.82 4.06
N ARG A 89 -2.35 -15.11 3.60
CA ARG A 89 -1.25 -15.50 4.47
C ARG A 89 -0.83 -14.32 5.35
N ASN A 90 -0.57 -14.60 6.63
CA ASN A 90 0.28 -13.77 7.48
C ASN A 90 1.71 -13.71 6.92
N LEU A 91 2.13 -12.53 6.46
CA LEU A 91 3.43 -12.25 5.86
C LEU A 91 4.52 -12.05 6.94
N VAL A 92 4.15 -11.78 8.20
CA VAL A 92 5.06 -11.47 9.31
C VAL A 92 5.69 -12.72 9.92
N GLU A 93 4.89 -13.76 10.14
CA GLU A 93 5.33 -14.93 10.91
C GLU A 93 6.47 -15.69 10.22
N GLY A 94 6.30 -16.03 8.94
CA GLY A 94 7.00 -17.16 8.32
C GLY A 94 6.92 -18.44 9.19
N PRO A 95 7.74 -19.48 8.95
CA PRO A 95 8.39 -19.78 7.68
C PRO A 95 7.36 -20.03 6.57
N TRP A 96 7.83 -20.00 5.33
CA TRP A 96 6.99 -20.17 4.15
C TRP A 96 6.90 -21.65 3.78
N LYS A 97 5.68 -22.19 3.71
CA LYS A 97 5.46 -23.62 3.37
C LYS A 97 5.71 -23.91 1.87
N LYS A 98 5.40 -22.95 1.00
CA LYS A 98 5.60 -22.94 -0.46
C LYS A 98 5.78 -21.50 -0.90
N GLY A 99 6.75 -21.25 -1.79
CA GLY A 99 7.16 -19.87 -2.10
C GLY A 99 7.83 -19.20 -0.88
N GLY A 100 8.16 -17.92 -0.99
CA GLY A 100 8.93 -17.18 0.01
C GLY A 100 10.32 -16.79 -0.51
N GLY A 101 10.91 -15.77 0.11
CA GLY A 101 12.14 -15.15 -0.41
C GLY A 101 11.87 -14.25 -1.61
N PHE A 102 12.90 -13.51 -2.01
CA PHE A 102 12.87 -12.49 -3.05
C PHE A 102 12.27 -13.00 -4.36
N VAL A 103 12.71 -14.17 -4.83
CA VAL A 103 12.22 -14.74 -6.10
C VAL A 103 10.76 -15.16 -5.97
N GLY A 104 10.42 -15.90 -4.91
CA GLY A 104 9.06 -16.41 -4.72
C GLY A 104 8.04 -15.30 -4.52
N TRP A 105 8.38 -14.28 -3.72
CA TRP A 105 7.52 -13.12 -3.51
C TRP A 105 7.36 -12.31 -4.79
N TYR A 106 8.44 -12.06 -5.54
CA TYR A 106 8.35 -11.33 -6.81
C TYR A 106 7.45 -12.06 -7.81
N THR A 107 7.58 -13.39 -7.93
CA THR A 107 6.71 -14.20 -8.79
C THR A 107 5.25 -14.10 -8.38
N VAL A 108 4.94 -14.27 -7.08
CA VAL A 108 3.54 -14.18 -6.59
C VAL A 108 2.95 -12.78 -6.80
N VAL A 109 3.74 -11.72 -6.58
CA VAL A 109 3.27 -10.35 -6.86
C VAL A 109 3.03 -10.16 -8.36
N THR A 110 3.89 -10.72 -9.22
CA THR A 110 3.79 -10.54 -10.68
C THR A 110 2.63 -11.33 -11.28
N GLU A 111 2.49 -12.60 -10.92
CA GLU A 111 1.60 -13.56 -11.57
C GLU A 111 0.32 -13.84 -10.76
N GLY A 112 0.26 -13.37 -9.52
CA GLY A 112 -0.76 -13.77 -8.55
C GLY A 112 -0.51 -15.19 -8.05
N LEU A 113 -1.53 -15.76 -7.40
CA LEU A 113 -1.47 -17.15 -6.94
C LEU A 113 -2.69 -17.93 -7.44
N PRO A 114 -2.53 -18.78 -8.47
CA PRO A 114 -3.63 -19.55 -9.05
C PRO A 114 -4.39 -20.38 -8.01
N GLY A 115 -5.72 -20.42 -8.14
CA GLY A 115 -6.59 -21.11 -7.19
C GLY A 115 -6.83 -20.35 -5.88
N THR A 116 -6.44 -19.07 -5.81
CA THR A 116 -6.73 -18.17 -4.69
C THR A 116 -7.24 -16.83 -5.19
N SER A 117 -7.66 -15.96 -4.26
CA SER A 117 -8.06 -14.58 -4.56
C SER A 117 -6.89 -13.61 -4.72
N MET A 118 -5.64 -14.07 -4.65
CA MET A 118 -4.46 -13.22 -4.84
C MET A 118 -4.29 -12.89 -6.34
N ALA A 119 -4.66 -11.68 -6.71
CA ALA A 119 -4.56 -11.17 -8.08
C ALA A 119 -3.10 -10.94 -8.52
N ALA A 120 -2.90 -10.87 -9.83
CA ALA A 120 -1.63 -10.54 -10.46
C ALA A 120 -1.41 -9.02 -10.50
N TYR A 121 -0.24 -8.57 -10.05
CA TYR A 121 0.20 -7.16 -10.11
C TYR A 121 1.30 -6.95 -11.17
N GLY A 122 1.29 -7.78 -12.23
CA GLY A 122 2.16 -7.64 -13.40
C GLY A 122 2.06 -6.30 -14.13
N HIS A 123 0.99 -5.54 -13.91
CA HIS A 123 0.79 -4.20 -14.45
C HIS A 123 1.61 -3.10 -13.74
N LEU A 124 2.08 -3.35 -12.51
CA LEU A 124 3.02 -2.46 -11.83
C LEU A 124 4.38 -2.48 -12.55
N LYS A 125 5.22 -1.47 -12.33
CA LYS A 125 6.60 -1.52 -12.87
C LYS A 125 7.40 -2.59 -12.12
N SER A 126 8.41 -3.17 -12.75
CA SER A 126 9.30 -4.15 -12.09
C SER A 126 9.91 -3.59 -10.80
N VAL A 127 10.36 -2.33 -10.83
CA VAL A 127 10.92 -1.65 -9.65
C VAL A 127 9.92 -1.54 -8.49
N ASP A 128 8.64 -1.29 -8.79
CA ASP A 128 7.58 -1.20 -7.78
C ASP A 128 7.27 -2.57 -7.17
N ARG A 129 7.30 -3.63 -8.00
CA ARG A 129 7.17 -5.00 -7.51
C ARG A 129 8.35 -5.39 -6.61
N TRP A 130 9.57 -5.03 -6.98
CA TRP A 130 10.74 -5.23 -6.12
C TRP A 130 10.63 -4.44 -4.81
N ALA A 131 10.10 -3.21 -4.84
CA ALA A 131 9.84 -2.43 -3.63
C ALA A 131 8.85 -3.14 -2.69
N LEU A 132 7.77 -3.70 -3.22
CA LEU A 132 6.83 -4.51 -2.45
C LEU A 132 7.53 -5.72 -1.80
N VAL A 133 8.39 -6.40 -2.54
CA VAL A 133 9.18 -7.54 -2.03
C VAL A 133 10.12 -7.11 -0.90
N GLN A 134 10.81 -5.98 -1.04
CA GLN A 134 11.68 -5.42 0.00
C GLN A 134 10.90 -5.08 1.28
N PHE A 135 9.70 -4.51 1.13
CA PHE A 135 8.83 -4.26 2.26
C PHE A 135 8.39 -5.56 2.94
N ILE A 136 7.97 -6.58 2.17
CA ILE A 136 7.60 -7.90 2.71
C ILE A 136 8.77 -8.54 3.46
N ASP A 137 10.00 -8.47 2.93
CA ASP A 137 11.19 -8.96 3.64
C ASP A 137 11.42 -8.23 4.96
N SER A 138 11.18 -6.91 5.00
CA SER A 138 11.40 -6.09 6.20
C SER A 138 10.44 -6.42 7.34
N ILE A 139 9.21 -6.88 7.03
CA ILE A 139 8.21 -7.28 8.03
C ILE A 139 8.23 -8.78 8.35
N THR A 140 8.94 -9.59 7.57
CA THR A 140 9.01 -11.05 7.76
C THR A 140 10.05 -11.41 8.84
N ASN A 141 9.62 -12.06 9.91
CA ASN A 141 10.49 -12.52 10.99
C ASN A 141 11.35 -13.73 10.57
N ALA A 142 10.71 -14.78 10.05
CA ALA A 142 11.41 -15.98 9.61
C ALA A 142 11.81 -15.88 8.13
N LYS A 143 12.94 -15.19 7.89
CA LYS A 143 13.48 -14.96 6.54
C LYS A 143 13.96 -16.24 5.87
N VAL A 144 13.74 -16.35 4.57
CA VAL A 144 14.27 -17.43 3.75
C VAL A 144 15.73 -17.12 3.44
N LYS A 145 16.64 -18.08 3.68
CA LYS A 145 18.03 -17.94 3.24
C LYS A 145 18.11 -18.20 1.74
N GLU A 146 18.48 -17.18 0.98
CA GLU A 146 18.66 -17.28 -0.46
C GLU A 146 20.10 -16.97 -0.86
N ASP A 147 20.52 -17.53 -2.00
CA ASP A 147 21.80 -17.20 -2.63
C ASP A 147 21.67 -15.87 -3.38
N PRO A 148 22.38 -14.80 -2.98
CA PRO A 148 22.29 -13.49 -3.61
C PRO A 148 22.59 -13.53 -5.12
N LYS A 149 23.44 -14.46 -5.57
CA LYS A 149 23.75 -14.61 -7.01
C LYS A 149 22.53 -15.09 -7.79
N LYS A 150 21.80 -16.06 -7.25
CA LYS A 150 20.58 -16.58 -7.88
C LYS A 150 19.47 -15.53 -7.91
N VAL A 151 19.34 -14.74 -6.84
CA VAL A 151 18.39 -13.62 -6.80
C VAL A 151 18.74 -12.58 -7.86
N ALA A 152 20.02 -12.19 -7.97
CA ALA A 152 20.47 -11.23 -8.97
C ALA A 152 20.33 -11.76 -10.41
N GLU A 153 20.63 -13.03 -10.66
CA GLU A 153 20.42 -13.67 -11.97
C GLU A 153 18.95 -13.68 -12.36
N PHE A 154 18.06 -14.06 -11.43
CA PHE A 154 16.62 -14.00 -11.64
C PHE A 154 16.17 -12.57 -11.93
N ALA A 155 16.57 -11.61 -11.09
CA ALA A 155 16.10 -10.24 -11.17
C ALA A 155 16.51 -9.52 -12.46
N LYS A 156 17.68 -9.85 -13.01
CA LYS A 156 18.12 -9.36 -14.34
C LYS A 156 17.26 -9.90 -15.49
N SER A 157 16.66 -11.09 -15.31
CA SER A 157 15.79 -11.72 -16.31
C SER A 157 14.31 -11.35 -16.12
N ALA A 158 13.93 -10.97 -14.90
CA ALA A 158 12.58 -10.65 -14.51
C ALA A 158 12.15 -9.30 -15.10
N LYS A 159 11.01 -9.29 -15.81
CA LYS A 159 10.39 -8.09 -16.35
C LYS A 159 9.26 -7.59 -15.47
#